data_AF-A0AA85J9I0-F1
#
_entry.id   AF-A0AA85J9I0-F1
#
_cell.length_a   1.000
_cell.length_b   1.000
_cell.length_c   1.000
_cell.angle_alpha   90.00
_cell.angle_beta   90.00
_cell.angle_gamma   90.00
#
_symmetry.space_group_name_H-M   'P 1'
#
loop_
_entity.id
_entity.type
_entity.pdbx_description
1 polymer ?
#
loop_
_entity_poly.entity_id
_entity_poly.type
_entity_poly.pdbx_seq_one_letter_code
_entity_poly.pdbx_strand_id
1 'polypeptide(L)'
;PKDPSISSRKSVRDGTFLSRSKLPLAKILMICNFWVLKRAVTATAYETENSEVSAVQLYNYCRDVSSWKMNTLTQVLEGVGSIVHIHETALIKRKYNRGRLQANQQWILGIYDMTPRKGSISAY
;
A
#
# COMPACT_ATOMS: atom_id res chain seq x y z
N PRO A 1 13.36 29.04 -32.86
CA PRO A 1 13.48 29.19 -31.38
C PRO A 1 12.08 29.30 -30.76
N LYS A 2 11.66 28.34 -29.93
CA LYS A 2 10.34 28.38 -29.27
C LYS A 2 10.41 29.25 -28.01
N ASP A 3 9.40 30.12 -27.85
CA ASP A 3 9.25 31.12 -26.79
C ASP A 3 9.19 30.49 -25.37
N PRO A 4 9.76 31.10 -24.30
CA PRO A 4 9.88 30.49 -22.98
C PRO A 4 8.61 30.55 -22.10
N SER A 5 7.49 31.12 -22.56
CA SER A 5 6.31 31.37 -21.72
C SER A 5 5.14 30.37 -21.90
N ILE A 6 5.32 29.27 -22.65
CA ILE A 6 4.27 28.28 -22.84
C ILE A 6 4.08 27.43 -21.57
N SER A 7 3.14 27.86 -20.73
CA SER A 7 2.51 27.00 -19.73
C SER A 7 1.66 25.95 -20.47
N SER A 8 2.26 24.79 -20.76
CA SER A 8 1.51 23.65 -21.27
C SER A 8 0.57 23.15 -20.18
N ARG A 9 -0.74 23.05 -20.45
CA ARG A 9 -1.67 22.38 -19.53
C ARG A 9 -1.19 20.95 -19.27
N LYS A 10 -0.73 20.68 -18.05
CA LYS A 10 -0.34 19.35 -17.58
C LYS A 10 -1.48 18.74 -16.79
N SER A 11 -1.71 17.45 -16.96
CA SER A 11 -2.65 16.71 -16.13
C SER A 11 -2.14 16.68 -14.70
N VAL A 12 -3.04 16.77 -13.72
CA VAL A 12 -2.71 16.54 -12.29
C VAL A 12 -2.13 15.13 -12.08
N ARG A 13 -2.32 14.22 -13.04
CA ARG A 13 -1.81 12.84 -12.99
C ARG A 13 -0.40 12.71 -13.59
N ASP A 14 0.07 13.69 -14.34
CA ASP A 14 1.37 13.59 -15.03
C ASP A 14 2.49 13.46 -14.00
N GLY A 15 3.42 12.52 -14.24
CA GLY A 15 4.52 12.24 -13.31
C GLY A 15 4.13 11.44 -12.05
N THR A 16 2.88 10.97 -11.94
CA THR A 16 2.43 10.12 -10.83
C THR A 16 2.15 8.69 -11.28
N PHE A 17 1.94 7.78 -10.31
CA PHE A 17 1.46 6.42 -10.57
C PHE A 17 0.06 6.38 -11.22
N LEU A 18 -0.66 7.52 -11.27
CA LEU A 18 -1.95 7.66 -11.94
C LEU A 18 -1.85 8.16 -13.39
N SER A 19 -0.63 8.42 -13.91
CA SER A 19 -0.41 8.99 -15.24
C SER A 19 -1.06 8.20 -16.39
N ARG A 20 -1.18 6.88 -16.27
CA ARG A 20 -1.83 6.01 -17.26
C ARG A 20 -3.29 5.68 -16.95
N SER A 21 -3.81 6.16 -15.82
CA SER A 21 -5.18 5.88 -15.41
C SER A 21 -6.17 6.72 -16.22
N LYS A 22 -7.16 6.07 -16.82
CA LYS A 22 -8.29 6.70 -17.49
C LYS A 22 -9.52 6.81 -16.58
N LEU A 23 -9.45 6.31 -15.35
CA LEU A 23 -10.57 6.32 -14.42
C LEU A 23 -10.89 7.75 -13.94
N PRO A 24 -12.17 8.10 -13.73
CA PRO A 24 -12.52 9.34 -13.06
C PRO A 24 -11.86 9.43 -11.68
N LEU A 25 -11.39 10.62 -11.28
CA LEU A 25 -10.67 10.80 -10.02
C LEU A 25 -11.54 10.42 -8.80
N ALA A 26 -12.84 10.73 -8.85
CA ALA A 26 -13.79 10.32 -7.82
C ALA A 26 -13.84 8.80 -7.62
N LYS A 27 -13.84 8.01 -8.71
CA LYS A 27 -13.81 6.55 -8.64
C LYS A 27 -12.49 6.05 -8.03
N ILE A 28 -11.36 6.67 -8.38
CA ILE A 28 -10.05 6.36 -7.78
C ILE A 28 -10.09 6.57 -6.26
N LEU A 29 -10.59 7.73 -5.80
CA LEU A 29 -10.69 8.04 -4.37
C LEU A 29 -11.63 7.08 -3.63
N MET A 30 -12.76 6.71 -4.25
CA MET A 30 -13.70 5.75 -3.67
C MET A 30 -13.08 4.36 -3.51
N ILE A 31 -12.32 3.88 -4.50
CA ILE A 31 -11.59 2.61 -4.42
C ILE A 31 -10.50 2.67 -3.33
N CYS A 32 -9.76 3.78 -3.24
CA CYS A 32 -8.81 3.99 -2.15
C CYS A 32 -9.49 3.95 -0.77
N ASN A 33 -10.67 4.57 -0.63
CA ASN A 33 -11.45 4.52 0.60
C ASN A 33 -11.88 3.09 0.96
N PHE A 34 -12.35 2.31 -0.02
CA PHE A 34 -12.72 0.91 0.19
C PHE A 34 -11.52 0.03 0.58
N TRP A 35 -10.32 0.34 0.06
CA TRP A 35 -9.09 -0.32 0.49
C TRP A 35 -8.77 -0.04 1.97
N VAL A 36 -8.92 1.22 2.41
CA VAL A 36 -8.75 1.61 3.82
C VAL A 36 -9.74 0.87 4.70
N LEU A 37 -11.01 0.79 4.26
CA LEU A 37 -12.09 0.05 4.93
C LEU A 37 -11.99 -1.48 4.81
N LYS A 38 -10.90 -2.00 4.24
CA LYS A 38 -10.62 -3.45 4.07
C LYS A 38 -11.74 -4.21 3.35
N ARG A 39 -12.44 -3.55 2.43
CA ARG A 39 -13.47 -4.21 1.60
C ARG A 39 -12.83 -5.17 0.59
N ALA A 40 -13.55 -6.24 0.29
CA ALA A 40 -13.15 -7.18 -0.75
C ALA A 40 -13.04 -6.48 -2.12
N VAL A 41 -12.06 -6.90 -2.92
CA VAL A 41 -11.84 -6.31 -4.25
C VAL A 41 -13.03 -6.57 -5.18
N THR A 42 -13.66 -7.74 -5.09
CA THR A 42 -14.84 -8.10 -5.87
C THR A 42 -16.02 -7.17 -5.57
N ALA A 43 -16.30 -6.92 -4.29
CA ALA A 43 -17.32 -5.96 -3.86
C ALA A 43 -16.99 -4.54 -4.32
N THR A 44 -15.72 -4.13 -4.21
CA THR A 44 -15.24 -2.82 -4.65
C THR A 44 -15.40 -2.64 -6.16
N ALA A 45 -15.07 -3.65 -6.95
CA ALA A 45 -15.23 -3.63 -8.40
C ALA A 45 -16.71 -3.48 -8.79
N TYR A 46 -17.58 -4.24 -8.14
CA TYR A 46 -19.03 -4.16 -8.32
C TYR A 46 -19.59 -2.77 -7.97
N GLU A 47 -19.31 -2.28 -6.75
CA GLU A 47 -19.85 -1.01 -6.24
C GLU A 47 -19.30 0.23 -6.95
N THR A 48 -18.09 0.14 -7.52
CA THR A 48 -17.50 1.25 -8.28
C THR A 48 -17.69 1.13 -9.79
N GLU A 49 -18.38 0.07 -10.24
CA GLU A 49 -18.57 -0.28 -11.66
C GLU A 49 -17.25 -0.29 -12.44
N ASN A 50 -16.25 -0.98 -11.90
CA ASN A 50 -14.95 -1.15 -12.53
C ASN A 50 -14.64 -2.64 -12.72
N SER A 51 -13.69 -2.94 -13.59
CA SER A 51 -13.15 -4.29 -13.65
C SER A 51 -12.39 -4.62 -12.36
N GLU A 52 -12.47 -5.88 -11.93
CA GLU A 52 -11.68 -6.38 -10.81
C GLU A 52 -10.18 -6.12 -11.03
N VAL A 53 -9.70 -6.24 -12.27
CA VAL A 53 -8.31 -5.94 -12.63
C VAL A 53 -7.92 -4.50 -12.26
N SER A 54 -8.80 -3.53 -12.55
CA SER A 54 -8.53 -2.12 -12.22
C SER A 54 -8.57 -1.87 -10.72
N ALA A 55 -9.51 -2.51 -10.00
CA ALA A 55 -9.62 -2.41 -8.55
C ALA A 55 -8.41 -3.05 -7.85
N VAL A 56 -7.97 -4.24 -8.29
CA VAL A 56 -6.72 -4.90 -7.84
C VAL A 56 -5.53 -3.96 -8.04
N GLN A 57 -5.41 -3.33 -9.20
CA GLN A 57 -4.28 -2.44 -9.49
C GLN A 57 -4.24 -1.24 -8.54
N LEU A 58 -5.39 -0.61 -8.27
CA LEU A 58 -5.47 0.50 -7.32
C LEU A 58 -5.19 0.06 -5.87
N TYR A 59 -5.64 -1.15 -5.48
CA TYR A 59 -5.30 -1.75 -4.19
C TYR A 59 -3.80 -1.99 -4.04
N ASN A 60 -3.14 -2.44 -5.11
CA ASN A 60 -1.69 -2.60 -5.14
C ASN A 60 -0.97 -1.26 -5.00
N TYR A 61 -1.41 -0.21 -5.69
CA TYR A 61 -0.83 1.13 -5.49
C TYR A 61 -0.99 1.63 -4.05
N CYS A 62 -2.15 1.42 -3.42
CA CYS A 62 -2.34 1.78 -2.01
C CYS A 62 -1.37 1.03 -1.10
N ARG A 63 -1.15 -0.27 -1.35
CA ARG A 63 -0.16 -1.08 -0.63
C ARG A 63 1.25 -0.59 -0.88
N ASP A 64 1.64 -0.31 -2.12
CA ASP A 64 2.99 0.12 -2.48
C ASP A 64 3.34 1.46 -1.85
N VAL A 65 2.43 2.44 -1.91
CA VAL A 65 2.61 3.74 -1.26
C VAL A 65 2.71 3.60 0.26
N SER A 66 1.87 2.75 0.87
CA SER A 66 1.91 2.50 2.31
C SER A 66 3.20 1.79 2.73
N SER A 67 3.65 0.81 1.95
CA SER A 67 4.90 0.08 2.16
C SER A 67 6.11 1.02 2.03
N TRP A 68 6.16 1.82 0.96
CA TRP A 68 7.20 2.82 0.77
C TRP A 68 7.24 3.80 1.94
N LYS A 69 6.07 4.29 2.39
CA LYS A 69 6.01 5.21 3.53
C LYS A 69 6.49 4.54 4.83
N MET A 70 6.10 3.29 5.08
CA MET A 70 6.55 2.56 6.26
C MET A 70 8.07 2.35 6.26
N ASN A 71 8.65 1.96 5.11
CA ASN A 71 10.08 1.71 4.98
C ASN A 71 10.94 2.99 5.02
N THR A 72 10.40 4.11 4.55
CA THR A 72 11.11 5.41 4.55
C THR A 72 11.00 6.16 5.86
N LEU A 73 10.07 5.76 6.74
CA LEU A 73 10.01 6.28 8.11
C LEU A 73 11.16 5.66 8.92
N THR A 74 12.37 6.19 8.76
CA THR A 74 13.48 5.92 9.68
C THR A 74 13.13 6.55 11.02
N GLN A 75 12.54 5.76 11.92
CA GLN A 75 12.16 6.20 13.25
C GLN A 75 12.83 5.30 14.27
N VAL A 76 13.61 5.92 15.16
CA VAL A 76 14.12 5.26 16.37
C VAL A 76 12.90 4.97 17.24
N LEU A 77 12.54 3.69 17.36
CA LEU A 77 11.45 3.20 18.23
C LEU A 77 11.94 2.97 19.66
N GLU A 78 13.12 3.50 20.00
CA GLU A 78 13.81 3.27 21.27
C GLU A 78 14.04 4.60 21.97
N GLY A 79 13.48 4.71 23.18
CA GLY A 79 13.72 5.80 24.12
C GLY A 79 13.65 5.25 25.54
N VAL A 80 14.41 5.83 26.47
CA VAL A 80 14.37 5.43 27.89
C VAL A 80 12.95 5.61 28.41
N GLY A 81 12.33 4.52 28.87
CA GLY A 81 10.95 4.49 29.38
C GLY A 81 9.87 4.14 28.35
N SER A 82 10.21 3.90 27.08
CA SER A 82 9.24 3.43 26.08
C SER A 82 8.87 1.95 26.29
N ILE A 83 7.58 1.66 26.24
CA ILE A 83 7.07 0.28 26.16
C ILE A 83 6.83 -0.03 24.69
N VAL A 84 7.58 -1.01 24.19
CA VAL A 84 7.53 -1.43 22.79
C VAL A 84 6.94 -2.84 22.70
N HIS A 85 5.94 -3.00 21.84
CA HIS A 85 5.41 -4.29 21.47
C HIS A 85 6.17 -4.83 20.26
N ILE A 86 6.76 -6.01 20.43
CA ILE A 86 7.43 -6.75 19.36
C ILE A 86 6.52 -7.91 18.97
N HIS A 87 6.21 -8.03 17.69
CA HIS A 87 5.39 -9.10 17.14
C HIS A 87 6.10 -9.76 15.98
N GLU A 88 6.24 -11.08 16.05
CA GLU A 88 6.79 -11.91 14.98
C GLU A 88 5.67 -12.73 14.35
N THR A 89 5.57 -12.69 13.03
CA THR A 89 4.62 -13.50 12.27
C THR A 89 5.34 -14.21 11.13
N ALA A 90 5.25 -15.53 11.08
CA ALA A 90 5.67 -16.31 9.92
C ALA A 90 4.53 -16.38 8.91
N LEU A 91 4.70 -15.76 7.74
CA LEU A 91 3.80 -15.91 6.60
C LEU A 91 4.20 -17.14 5.78
N ILE A 92 3.23 -18.03 5.55
CA ILE A 92 3.41 -19.24 4.78
C ILE A 92 2.38 -19.26 3.66
N LYS A 93 2.83 -19.41 2.42
CA LYS A 93 1.95 -19.60 1.26
C LYS A 93 2.18 -20.98 0.66
N ARG A 94 1.10 -21.70 0.35
CA ARG A 94 1.19 -22.95 -0.41
C ARG A 94 1.56 -22.65 -1.86
N LYS A 95 2.45 -23.47 -2.44
CA LYS A 95 2.73 -23.41 -3.88
C LYS A 95 1.45 -23.71 -4.65
N TYR A 96 0.99 -22.80 -5.51
CA TYR A 96 -0.27 -22.94 -6.27
C TYR A 96 -1.53 -23.18 -5.43
N ASN A 97 -1.55 -22.75 -4.15
CA ASN A 97 -2.63 -23.07 -3.20
C ASN A 97 -2.91 -24.59 -3.05
N ARG A 98 -1.95 -25.45 -3.41
CA ARG A 98 -2.07 -26.92 -3.37
C ARG A 98 -0.82 -27.52 -2.71
N GLY A 99 -0.97 -28.71 -2.11
CA GLY A 99 0.15 -29.47 -1.53
C GLY A 99 0.62 -29.00 -0.14
N ARG A 100 1.81 -29.47 0.25
CA ARG A 100 2.42 -29.25 1.57
C ARG A 100 2.76 -27.76 1.76
N LEU A 101 2.64 -27.27 3.00
CA LEU A 101 3.16 -25.94 3.37
C LEU A 101 4.65 -25.91 3.00
N GLN A 102 5.06 -24.89 2.25
CA GLN A 102 6.47 -24.72 1.87
C GLN A 102 7.33 -24.40 3.10
N ALA A 103 8.57 -24.87 3.09
CA ALA A 103 9.56 -24.57 4.12
C ALA A 103 10.05 -23.11 4.08
N ASN A 104 9.92 -22.43 2.94
CA ASN A 104 10.18 -20.99 2.85
C ASN A 104 9.06 -20.22 3.55
N GLN A 105 9.32 -19.90 4.82
CA GLN A 105 8.55 -18.96 5.60
C GLN A 105 9.12 -17.57 5.37
N GLN A 106 8.26 -16.61 5.09
CA GLN A 106 8.66 -15.21 5.13
C GLN A 106 8.32 -14.69 6.51
N TRP A 107 9.32 -14.27 7.26
CA TRP A 107 9.10 -13.77 8.59
C TRP A 107 8.86 -12.26 8.52
N ILE A 108 7.89 -11.79 9.30
CA ILE A 108 7.59 -10.39 9.46
C ILE A 108 7.73 -10.06 10.94
N LEU A 109 8.62 -9.11 11.25
CA LEU A 109 8.78 -8.52 12.56
C LEU A 109 8.12 -7.13 12.56
N GLY A 110 7.03 -7.00 13.29
CA GLY A 110 6.40 -5.72 13.59
C GLY A 110 6.85 -5.21 14.95
N ILE A 111 7.21 -3.94 15.03
CA ILE A 111 7.58 -3.26 16.27
C ILE A 111 6.65 -2.05 16.43
N TYR A 112 6.07 -1.85 17.61
CA TYR A 112 5.16 -0.73 17.89
C TYR A 112 5.45 -0.12 19.26
N ASP A 113 5.84 1.16 19.29
CA ASP A 113 6.03 1.94 20.51
C ASP A 113 4.72 2.62 20.93
N MET A 114 4.30 2.34 22.17
CA MET A 114 3.07 2.86 22.76
C MET A 114 3.15 4.35 23.09
N THR A 115 4.34 4.89 23.35
CA THR A 115 4.52 6.27 23.81
C THR A 115 4.27 7.27 22.69
N PRO A 116 4.99 7.21 21.55
CA PRO A 116 4.72 8.07 20.42
C PRO A 116 3.63 7.51 19.48
N ARG A 117 3.07 6.31 19.76
CA ARG A 117 2.13 5.57 18.89
C ARG A 117 2.67 5.38 17.47
N LYS A 118 3.87 4.81 17.37
CA LYS A 118 4.60 4.61 16.10
C LYS A 118 4.94 3.15 15.93
N GLY A 119 5.04 2.68 14.69
CA GLY A 119 5.47 1.31 14.40
C GLY A 119 6.37 1.21 13.19
N SER A 120 7.10 0.10 13.14
CA SER A 120 7.97 -0.32 12.05
C SER A 120 7.69 -1.78 11.73
N ILE A 121 7.91 -2.17 10.48
CA ILE A 121 7.75 -3.56 10.02
C ILE A 121 8.99 -3.92 9.20
N SER A 122 9.63 -5.03 9.55
CA SER A 122 10.75 -5.61 8.82
C SER A 122 10.37 -7.02 8.35
N ALA A 123 10.86 -7.42 7.18
CA ALA A 123 10.67 -8.77 6.65
C ALA A 123 12.03 -9.40 6.33
N TYR A 124 12.19 -10.68 6.66
CA TYR A 124 13.41 -11.48 6.43
C TYR A 124 13.08 -12.89 5.93
#